data_AF-A0A9D0XMU0-F1
#
_entry.id   AF-A0A9D0XMU0-F1
#
_cell.length_a   1.000
_cell.length_b   1.000
_cell.length_c   1.000
_cell.angle_alpha   90.00
_cell.angle_beta   90.00
_cell.angle_gamma   90.00
#
_symmetry.space_group_name_H-M   'P 1'
#
loop_
_entity.id
_entity.type
_entity.pdbx_description
1 polymer ?
#
loop_
_entity_poly.entity_id
_entity_poly.type
_entity_poly.pdbx_seq_one_letter_code
_entity_poly.pdbx_strand_id
1 'polypeptide(L)'
;MNKTILGYVPEESPIYSLHPFVRVYFLLVVSLWPMIISSPEWNFALIIVMLVLLEYSRVTLSTLKLYVPISVSMGVLILLSYTILGGRHPEFHEVFSLLGVPIYFERIVAAVEVYMRILPMIFVMVFF
;
A
#
# COMPACT_ATOMS: atom_id res chain seq x y z
N MET A 1 5.67 -11.36 23.27
CA MET A 1 5.41 -10.68 21.99
C MET A 1 6.19 -11.41 20.91
N ASN A 2 5.56 -11.83 19.81
CA ASN A 2 6.26 -12.56 18.76
C ASN A 2 6.84 -11.59 17.73
N LYS A 3 8.10 -11.83 17.34
CA LYS A 3 8.71 -11.13 16.20
C LYS A 3 8.08 -11.64 14.91
N THR A 4 7.50 -10.72 14.15
CA THR A 4 7.13 -10.89 12.75
C THR A 4 8.32 -10.49 11.86
N ILE A 5 8.22 -10.70 10.53
CA ILE A 5 9.33 -10.42 9.59
C ILE A 5 9.82 -8.97 9.72
N LEU A 6 8.94 -8.02 10.05
CA LEU A 6 9.29 -6.60 10.21
C LEU A 6 8.72 -5.92 11.48
N GLY A 7 8.09 -6.65 12.41
CA GLY A 7 7.42 -6.04 13.57
C GLY A 7 7.34 -6.90 14.83
N TYR A 8 6.58 -6.41 15.81
CA TYR A 8 6.18 -7.16 16.99
C TYR A 8 4.66 -7.21 17.06
N VAL A 9 4.09 -8.42 17.00
CA VAL A 9 2.66 -8.64 17.18
C VAL A 9 2.45 -9.26 18.58
N PRO A 10 1.42 -8.85 19.35
CA PRO A 10 1.15 -9.42 20.66
C PRO A 10 0.97 -10.94 20.57
N GLU A 11 1.51 -11.69 21.55
CA GLU A 11 1.38 -13.16 21.58
C GLU A 11 -0.08 -13.62 21.67
N GLU A 12 -0.96 -12.77 22.21
CA GLU A 12 -2.40 -13.01 22.33
C GLU A 12 -3.21 -12.55 21.10
N SER A 13 -2.56 -12.15 20.00
CA SER A 13 -3.29 -11.73 18.81
C SER A 13 -4.09 -12.91 18.22
N PRO A 14 -5.38 -12.71 17.87
CA PRO A 14 -6.23 -13.73 17.24
C PRO A 14 -5.64 -14.37 15.97
N ILE A 15 -4.65 -13.73 15.34
CA ILE A 15 -3.96 -14.27 14.17
C ILE A 15 -3.03 -15.44 14.53
N TYR A 16 -2.40 -15.42 15.70
CA TYR A 16 -1.47 -16.48 16.10
C TYR A 16 -2.15 -17.77 16.49
N SER A 17 -3.45 -17.73 16.79
CA SER A 17 -4.27 -18.94 16.95
C SER A 17 -4.54 -19.64 15.60
N LEU A 18 -4.38 -18.93 14.48
CA LEU A 18 -4.50 -19.52 13.15
C LEU A 18 -3.24 -20.31 12.77
N HIS A 19 -3.46 -21.42 12.08
CA HIS A 19 -2.39 -22.30 11.62
C HIS A 19 -1.38 -21.51 10.74
N PRO A 20 -0.05 -21.70 10.92
CA PRO A 20 0.98 -20.99 10.15
C PRO A 20 0.78 -21.05 8.63
N PHE A 21 0.24 -22.15 8.12
CA PHE A 21 -0.07 -22.29 6.70
C PHE A 21 -1.13 -21.29 6.20
N VAL A 22 -2.19 -21.04 6.99
CA VAL A 22 -3.26 -20.09 6.63
C VAL A 22 -2.71 -18.68 6.54
N ARG A 23 -1.75 -18.35 7.44
CA ARG A 23 -1.05 -17.07 7.45
C ARG A 23 -0.22 -16.85 6.20
N VAL A 24 0.58 -17.84 5.81
CA VAL A 24 1.36 -17.79 4.56
C VAL A 24 0.46 -17.74 3.33
N TYR A 25 -0.61 -18.54 3.31
CA TYR A 25 -1.58 -18.52 2.22
C TYR A 25 -2.25 -17.14 2.08
N PHE A 26 -2.68 -16.55 3.20
CA PHE A 26 -3.25 -15.20 3.20
C PHE A 26 -2.24 -14.16 2.72
N LEU A 27 -1.00 -14.22 3.21
CA LEU A 27 0.09 -13.36 2.73
C LEU A 27 0.27 -13.47 1.22
N LEU A 28 0.29 -14.68 0.67
CA LEU A 28 0.42 -14.92 -0.77
C LEU A 28 -0.75 -14.33 -1.55
N VAL A 29 -1.99 -14.60 -1.13
CA VAL A 29 -3.19 -14.11 -1.82
C VAL A 29 -3.20 -12.59 -1.86
N VAL A 30 -2.95 -11.92 -0.74
CA VAL A 30 -2.99 -10.46 -0.68
C VAL A 30 -1.79 -9.84 -1.41
N SER A 31 -0.62 -10.48 -1.42
CA SER A 31 0.54 -10.00 -2.18
C SER A 31 0.35 -10.12 -3.70
N LEU A 32 -0.35 -11.17 -4.16
CA LEU A 32 -0.64 -11.38 -5.57
C LEU A 32 -1.82 -10.56 -6.08
N TRP A 33 -2.73 -10.13 -5.19
CA TRP A 33 -3.93 -9.37 -5.54
C TRP A 33 -3.65 -8.13 -6.42
N PRO A 34 -2.72 -7.24 -6.05
CA PRO A 34 -2.22 -6.15 -6.90
C PRO A 34 -1.82 -6.50 -8.34
N MET A 35 -1.36 -7.72 -8.58
CA MET A 35 -0.94 -8.16 -9.90
C MET A 35 -2.13 -8.57 -10.77
N ILE A 36 -3.22 -9.00 -10.13
CA ILE A 36 -4.41 -9.52 -10.79
C ILE A 36 -5.44 -8.42 -11.02
N ILE A 37 -5.62 -7.53 -10.03
CA ILE A 37 -6.66 -6.49 -10.08
C ILE A 37 -6.03 -5.11 -10.22
N SER A 38 -6.26 -4.51 -11.38
CA SER A 38 -5.79 -3.17 -11.71
C SER A 38 -6.72 -2.05 -11.25
N SER A 39 -8.00 -2.33 -11.00
CA SER A 39 -8.97 -1.29 -10.64
C SER A 39 -8.69 -0.72 -9.23
N PRO A 40 -8.71 0.62 -9.08
CA PRO A 40 -8.43 1.27 -7.82
C PRO A 40 -9.50 1.01 -6.76
N GLU A 41 -10.77 0.81 -7.14
CA GLU A 41 -11.86 0.61 -6.17
C GLU A 41 -11.66 -0.68 -5.37
N TRP A 42 -11.24 -1.77 -6.04
CA TRP A 42 -10.96 -3.05 -5.40
C TRP A 42 -9.70 -3.00 -4.53
N ASN A 43 -8.68 -2.26 -4.96
CA ASN A 43 -7.49 -2.05 -4.14
C ASN A 43 -7.81 -1.23 -2.88
N PHE A 44 -8.68 -0.23 -3.00
CA PHE A 44 -9.18 0.54 -1.86
C PHE A 44 -10.02 -0.30 -0.89
N ALA A 45 -10.91 -1.16 -1.41
CA ALA A 45 -11.65 -2.11 -0.59
C ALA A 45 -10.71 -3.04 0.19
N LEU A 46 -9.64 -3.52 -0.46
CA LEU A 46 -8.62 -4.33 0.20
C LEU A 46 -7.89 -3.58 1.31
N ILE A 47 -7.56 -2.29 1.11
CA ILE A 47 -7.00 -1.43 2.17
C ILE A 47 -7.92 -1.42 3.39
N ILE A 48 -9.23 -1.19 3.20
CA ILE A 48 -10.20 -1.16 4.29
C ILE A 48 -10.22 -2.51 5.03
N VAL A 49 -10.26 -3.63 4.29
CA VAL A 49 -10.22 -4.98 4.89
C VAL A 49 -8.96 -5.18 5.72
N MET A 50 -7.79 -4.76 5.22
CA MET A 50 -6.53 -4.86 5.94
C MET A 50 -6.50 -4.00 7.21
N LEU A 51 -7.08 -2.79 7.17
CA LEU A 51 -7.20 -1.93 8.35
C LEU A 51 -8.13 -2.54 9.42
N VAL A 52 -9.26 -3.10 9.02
CA VAL A 52 -10.17 -3.82 9.94
C VAL A 52 -9.47 -5.02 10.56
N LEU A 53 -8.71 -5.78 9.78
CA LEU A 53 -7.92 -6.90 10.28
C LEU A 53 -6.84 -6.45 11.26
N LEU A 54 -6.15 -5.33 11.00
CA LEU A 54 -5.12 -4.77 11.90
C LEU A 54 -5.72 -4.39 13.25
N GLU A 55 -6.88 -3.74 13.23
CA GLU A 55 -7.63 -3.37 14.44
C GLU A 55 -8.10 -4.63 15.20
N TYR A 56 -8.73 -5.58 14.52
CA TYR A 56 -9.18 -6.84 15.11
C TYR A 56 -8.03 -7.62 15.75
N SER A 57 -6.84 -7.54 15.15
CA SER A 57 -5.65 -8.24 15.60
C SER A 57 -4.90 -7.53 16.72
N ARG A 58 -5.41 -6.37 17.17
CA ARG A 58 -4.84 -5.53 18.22
C ARG A 58 -3.37 -5.19 17.95
N VAL A 59 -3.03 -4.90 16.70
CA VAL A 59 -1.68 -4.50 16.34
C VAL A 59 -1.35 -3.18 17.03
N THR A 60 -0.24 -3.15 17.77
CA THR A 60 0.19 -1.96 18.50
C THR A 60 0.38 -0.79 17.54
N LEU A 61 -0.27 0.35 17.81
CA LEU A 61 -0.15 1.59 17.01
C LEU A 61 1.30 2.06 16.82
N SER A 62 2.19 1.74 17.76
CA SER A 62 3.63 2.01 17.66
C SER A 62 4.29 1.30 16.47
N THR A 63 3.84 0.07 16.16
CA THR A 63 4.31 -0.68 14.99
C THR A 63 3.85 0.05 13.73
N LEU A 64 2.57 0.42 13.63
CA LEU A 64 2.03 1.15 12.47
C LEU A 64 2.75 2.48 12.22
N LYS A 65 3.09 3.23 13.28
CA LYS A 65 3.84 4.50 13.18
C LYS A 65 5.21 4.38 12.52
N LEU A 66 5.85 3.21 12.58
CA LEU A 66 7.12 2.97 11.87
C LEU A 66 6.92 2.90 10.35
N TYR A 67 5.76 2.41 9.89
CA TYR A 67 5.46 2.21 8.47
C TYR A 67 4.84 3.42 7.80
N VAL A 68 4.15 4.28 8.55
CA VAL A 68 3.62 5.54 8.02
C VAL A 68 4.69 6.33 7.25
N PRO A 69 5.87 6.66 7.80
CA PRO A 69 6.89 7.42 7.05
C PRO A 69 7.41 6.66 5.83
N ILE A 70 7.48 5.32 5.86
CA ILE A 70 7.89 4.50 4.72
C ILE A 70 6.84 4.61 3.60
N SER A 71 5.57 4.41 3.93
CA SER A 71 4.46 4.50 2.98
C SER A 71 4.33 5.89 2.36
N VAL A 72 4.53 6.96 3.15
CA VAL A 72 4.51 8.35 2.66
C VAL A 72 5.69 8.58 1.73
N SER A 73 6.89 8.12 2.10
CA SER A 73 8.09 8.26 1.26
C SER A 73 7.92 7.56 -0.09
N MET A 74 7.36 6.35 -0.09
CA MET A 74 7.04 5.63 -1.33
C MET A 74 6.00 6.38 -2.17
N GLY A 75 4.95 6.90 -1.54
CA GLY A 75 3.92 7.70 -2.24
C GLY A 75 4.50 8.95 -2.89
N VAL A 76 5.37 9.67 -2.19
CA VAL A 76 6.06 10.86 -2.73
C VAL A 76 6.96 10.46 -3.90
N LEU A 77 7.74 9.38 -3.79
CA LEU A 77 8.61 8.91 -4.87
C LEU A 77 7.80 8.47 -6.10
N ILE A 78 6.68 7.79 -5.92
CA ILE A 78 5.79 7.39 -7.02
C ILE A 78 5.22 8.63 -7.71
N LEU A 79 4.71 9.59 -6.93
CA LEU A 79 4.17 10.84 -7.47
C LEU A 79 5.24 11.62 -8.25
N LEU A 80 6.44 11.77 -7.70
CA LEU A 80 7.56 12.43 -8.37
C LEU A 80 7.98 11.69 -9.65
N SER A 81 8.03 10.36 -9.60
CA SER A 81 8.39 9.55 -10.77
C SER A 81 7.37 9.73 -11.90
N TYR A 82 6.07 9.65 -11.59
CA TYR A 82 5.02 9.81 -12.60
C TYR A 82 4.88 11.24 -13.12
N THR A 83 5.16 12.25 -12.29
CA THR A 83 5.08 13.66 -12.68
C THR A 83 6.31 14.11 -13.47
N ILE A 84 7.52 13.64 -13.13
CA ILE A 84 8.78 14.06 -13.78
C ILE A 84 9.15 13.15 -14.96
N LEU A 85 9.04 11.83 -14.79
CA LEU A 85 9.50 10.82 -15.77
C LEU A 85 8.37 10.25 -16.64
N GLY A 86 7.12 10.68 -16.41
CA GLY A 86 5.93 10.12 -17.08
C GLY A 86 5.85 10.36 -18.59
N GLY A 87 6.75 11.12 -19.21
CA GLY A 87 6.69 11.41 -20.66
C GLY A 87 5.53 12.33 -21.04
N ARG A 88 5.68 13.06 -22.14
CA ARG A 88 4.67 14.01 -22.65
C ARG A 88 3.82 13.29 -23.69
N HIS A 89 2.50 13.23 -23.48
CA HIS A 89 1.58 12.79 -24.52
C HIS A 89 0.60 13.91 -24.87
N PRO A 90 0.29 14.10 -26.16
CA PRO A 90 -0.55 15.19 -26.65
C PRO A 90 -2.03 15.08 -26.23
N GLU A 91 -2.44 13.96 -25.63
CA GLU A 91 -3.82 13.70 -25.20
C GLU A 91 -4.07 14.02 -23.72
N PHE A 92 -3.04 14.40 -22.96
CA PHE A 92 -3.16 14.64 -21.53
C PHE A 92 -3.52 16.08 -21.19
N HIS A 93 -4.40 16.24 -20.21
CA HIS A 93 -4.81 17.55 -19.70
C HIS A 93 -3.73 18.07 -18.75
N GLU A 94 -2.98 19.08 -19.23
CA GLU A 94 -2.03 19.80 -18.40
C GLU A 94 -2.78 20.58 -17.32
N VAL A 95 -2.52 20.26 -16.06
CA VAL A 95 -3.12 20.93 -14.90
C VAL A 95 -2.33 22.18 -14.57
N PHE A 96 -0.99 22.07 -14.55
CA PHE A 96 -0.09 23.18 -14.27
C PHE A 96 1.34 22.86 -14.71
N SER A 97 2.10 23.87 -15.15
CA SER A 97 3.53 23.72 -15.45
C SER A 97 4.36 24.21 -14.26
N LEU A 98 5.16 23.33 -13.65
CA LEU A 98 6.11 23.73 -12.60
C LEU A 98 7.53 23.63 -13.17
N LEU A 99 8.28 24.74 -13.19
CA LEU A 99 9.69 24.77 -13.64
C LEU A 99 9.93 24.13 -15.03
N GLY A 100 8.97 24.26 -15.96
CA GLY A 100 9.07 23.70 -17.31
C GLY A 100 8.72 22.20 -17.44
N VAL A 101 8.27 21.58 -16.34
CA VAL A 101 7.69 20.22 -16.33
C VAL A 101 6.16 20.33 -16.33
N PRO A 102 5.47 19.91 -17.40
CA PRO A 102 4.01 19.88 -17.43
C PRO A 102 3.48 18.77 -16.51
N ILE A 103 2.65 19.12 -15.54
CA ILE A 103 1.98 18.17 -14.65
C ILE A 103 0.61 17.83 -15.26
N TYR A 104 0.43 16.56 -15.58
CA TYR A 104 -0.81 16.05 -16.18
C TYR A 104 -1.72 15.40 -15.13
N PHE A 105 -3.03 15.62 -15.25
CA PHE A 105 -4.02 15.04 -14.33
C PHE A 105 -3.98 13.51 -14.38
N GLU A 106 -3.93 12.95 -15.58
CA GLU A 106 -3.91 11.51 -15.84
C GLU A 106 -2.68 10.84 -15.22
N ARG A 107 -1.55 11.56 -15.13
CA ARG A 107 -0.33 11.07 -14.45
C ARG A 107 -0.47 11.07 -12.94
N ILE A 108 -1.18 12.04 -12.37
CA ILE A 108 -1.51 12.05 -10.93
C ILE A 108 -2.45 10.88 -10.62
N VAL A 109 -3.49 10.67 -11.42
CA VAL A 109 -4.43 9.55 -11.25
C VAL A 109 -3.67 8.23 -11.32
N ALA A 110 -2.83 8.02 -12.33
CA ALA A 110 -2.02 6.81 -12.46
C ALA A 110 -1.06 6.61 -11.26
N ALA A 111 -0.44 7.69 -10.76
CA ALA A 111 0.40 7.63 -9.57
C ALA A 111 -0.40 7.18 -8.33
N VAL A 112 -1.62 7.73 -8.16
CA VAL A 112 -2.53 7.36 -7.08
C VAL A 112 -2.97 5.89 -7.21
N GLU A 113 -3.31 5.42 -8.41
CA GLU A 113 -3.67 4.01 -8.65
C GLU A 113 -2.53 3.05 -8.25
N VAL A 114 -1.30 3.39 -8.64
CA VAL A 114 -0.11 2.61 -8.25
C VAL A 114 0.10 2.65 -6.74
N TYR A 115 -0.11 3.82 -6.11
CA TYR A 115 0.00 3.94 -4.66
C TYR A 115 -1.04 3.09 -3.93
N MET A 116 -2.30 3.13 -4.38
CA MET A 116 -3.40 2.31 -3.84
C MET A 116 -3.14 0.82 -3.98
N ARG A 117 -2.38 0.42 -5.00
CA ARG A 117 -1.99 -0.97 -5.23
C ARG A 117 -0.88 -1.44 -4.27
N ILE A 118 0.05 -0.56 -3.90
CA ILE A 118 1.20 -0.91 -3.04
C ILE A 118 0.82 -0.87 -1.55
N LEU A 119 -0.10 0.02 -1.16
CA LEU A 119 -0.54 0.20 0.22
C LEU A 119 -1.00 -1.10 0.93
N PRO A 120 -1.85 -1.94 0.30
CA PRO A 120 -2.20 -3.25 0.87
C PRO A 120 -1.00 -4.14 1.15
N MET A 121 -0.01 -4.17 0.25
CA MET A 121 1.19 -4.99 0.43
C MET A 121 1.97 -4.57 1.67
N ILE A 122 2.10 -3.25 1.87
CA ILE A 122 2.76 -2.70 3.07
C ILE A 122 2.01 -3.16 4.31
N PHE A 123 0.68 -3.07 4.33
CA PHE A 123 -0.11 -3.53 5.50
C PHE A 123 -0.01 -5.03 5.75
N VAL A 124 0.08 -5.87 4.72
CA VAL A 124 0.34 -7.31 4.89
C VAL A 124 1.69 -7.56 5.55
N MET A 125 2.73 -6.82 5.16
CA MET A 125 4.05 -6.94 5.78
C MET A 125 4.06 -6.50 7.25
N VAL A 126 3.19 -5.56 7.65
CA VAL A 126 3.02 -5.21 9.07
C VAL A 126 2.41 -6.38 9.87
N PHE A 127 1.59 -7.19 9.20
CA PHE A 127 0.79 -8.25 9.79
C PHE A 127 1.58 -9.54 10.08
N PHE A 128 2.66 -9.83 9.33
CA PHE A 128 3.40 -11.11 9.32
C PHE A 128 4.90 -10.95 9.50
#